data_AF-A0A0Q7JIV4-F1
#
_entry.id   AF-A0A0Q7JIV4-F1
#
_cell.length_a   1.000
_cell.length_b   1.000
_cell.length_c   1.000
_cell.angle_alpha   90.00
_cell.angle_beta   90.00
_cell.angle_gamma   90.00
#
_symmetry.space_group_name_H-M   'P 1'
#
loop_
_entity.id
_entity.type
_entity.pdbx_description
1 polymer ?
#
loop_
_entity_poly.entity_id
_entity_poly.type
_entity_poly.pdbx_seq_one_letter_code
_entity_poly.pdbx_strand_id
1 'polypeptide(L)'
;MDSSKYQKYFSPDGFWWKLKKGAKKAGSKVIYSGLLLFYALESPKTPLRAKVQIYGALGYLILPLDLLPDLLPIVGYVDDLSALGLALASVARSIDDDVKRKAKNKLRDFLGDDVMNSKDIIDIDGQLVEQKEKESESDEQSAK
;
A
#
# COMPACT_ATOMS: atom_id res chain seq x y z
N MET A 1 -20.79 6.73 -34.08
CA MET A 1 -19.46 6.50 -33.48
C MET A 1 -18.77 5.41 -34.29
N ASP A 2 -17.62 5.70 -34.89
CA ASP A 2 -16.87 4.73 -35.70
C ASP A 2 -16.12 3.75 -34.79
N SER A 3 -16.68 2.56 -34.61
CA SER A 3 -16.14 1.47 -33.80
C SER A 3 -14.92 0.78 -34.43
N SER A 4 -14.61 1.07 -35.71
CA SER A 4 -13.55 0.40 -36.46
C SER A 4 -12.14 0.76 -36.01
N LYS A 5 -11.96 1.94 -35.39
CA LYS A 5 -10.64 2.43 -34.95
C LYS A 5 -10.09 1.67 -33.74
N TYR A 6 -10.96 1.19 -32.84
CA TYR A 6 -10.55 0.49 -31.61
C TYR A 6 -10.41 -1.01 -31.78
N GLN A 7 -11.18 -1.62 -32.70
CA GLN A 7 -11.07 -3.05 -33.02
C GLN A 7 -9.68 -3.43 -33.54
N LYS A 8 -8.99 -2.54 -34.28
CA LYS A 8 -7.66 -2.81 -34.83
C LYS A 8 -6.53 -2.89 -33.79
N TYR A 9 -6.74 -2.36 -32.58
CA TYR A 9 -5.75 -2.38 -31.49
C TYR A 9 -6.10 -3.36 -30.37
N PHE A 10 -7.28 -3.98 -30.44
CA PHE A 10 -7.71 -4.95 -29.45
C PHE A 10 -7.19 -6.34 -29.82
N SER A 11 -6.34 -6.91 -28.97
CA SER A 11 -6.04 -8.34 -28.98
C SER A 11 -6.39 -8.95 -27.61
N PRO A 12 -7.00 -10.15 -27.58
CA PRO A 12 -7.27 -10.86 -26.33
C PRO A 12 -6.01 -11.00 -25.46
N ASP A 13 -4.87 -11.34 -26.05
CA ASP A 13 -3.60 -11.49 -25.33
C ASP A 13 -3.10 -10.17 -24.74
N GLY A 14 -3.22 -9.07 -25.50
CA GLY A 14 -2.86 -7.73 -25.04
C GLY A 14 -3.73 -7.26 -23.88
N PHE A 15 -5.03 -7.60 -23.90
CA PHE A 15 -5.94 -7.36 -22.79
C PHE A 15 -5.51 -8.12 -21.53
N TRP A 16 -5.33 -9.45 -21.63
CA TRP A 16 -4.91 -10.26 -20.49
C TRP A 16 -3.55 -9.86 -19.93
N TRP A 17 -2.60 -9.49 -20.80
CA TRP A 17 -1.31 -8.96 -20.40
C TRP A 17 -1.45 -7.63 -19.63
N LYS A 18 -2.25 -6.68 -20.15
CA LYS A 18 -2.52 -5.40 -19.46
C LYS A 18 -3.21 -5.63 -18.11
N LEU A 19 -4.19 -6.52 -18.07
CA LEU A 19 -4.94 -6.84 -16.85
C LEU A 19 -4.02 -7.46 -15.79
N LYS A 20 -3.26 -8.50 -16.14
CA LYS A 20 -2.30 -9.14 -15.22
C LYS A 20 -1.27 -8.14 -14.70
N LYS A 21 -0.73 -7.29 -15.58
CA LYS A 21 0.24 -6.25 -15.20
C LYS A 21 -0.38 -5.21 -14.26
N GLY A 22 -1.60 -4.75 -14.56
CA GLY A 22 -2.34 -3.83 -13.70
C GLY A 22 -2.68 -4.41 -12.33
N ALA A 23 -3.20 -5.65 -12.30
CA ALA A 23 -3.53 -6.37 -11.07
C ALA A 23 -2.29 -6.63 -10.21
N LYS A 24 -1.18 -7.07 -10.82
CA LYS A 24 0.09 -7.28 -10.11
C LYS A 24 0.63 -5.98 -9.52
N LYS A 25 0.52 -4.87 -10.26
CA LYS A 25 0.96 -3.54 -9.82
C LYS A 25 0.11 -3.00 -8.66
N ALA A 26 -1.21 -3.01 -8.81
CA ALA A 26 -2.11 -2.54 -7.75
C ALA A 26 -2.04 -3.44 -6.52
N GLY A 27 -1.99 -4.76 -6.74
CA GLY A 27 -1.90 -5.76 -5.69
C GLY A 27 -0.59 -5.70 -4.91
N SER A 28 0.56 -5.52 -5.57
CA SER A 28 1.85 -5.44 -4.87
C SER A 28 1.92 -4.26 -3.90
N LYS A 29 1.37 -3.10 -4.29
CA LYS A 29 1.28 -1.92 -3.43
C LYS A 29 0.45 -2.19 -2.17
N VAL A 30 -0.78 -2.69 -2.35
CA VAL A 30 -1.71 -2.98 -1.24
C VAL A 30 -1.12 -4.04 -0.31
N ILE A 31 -0.63 -5.14 -0.88
CA ILE A 31 -0.05 -6.25 -0.11
C ILE A 31 1.18 -5.78 0.66
N TYR A 32 2.09 -5.03 0.02
CA TYR A 32 3.29 -4.55 0.70
C TYR A 32 2.96 -3.58 1.84
N SER A 33 2.07 -2.61 1.61
CA SER A 33 1.59 -1.70 2.65
C SER A 33 0.94 -2.45 3.83
N GLY A 34 0.08 -3.43 3.53
CA GLY A 34 -0.55 -4.27 4.55
C GLY A 34 0.46 -5.08 5.35
N LEU A 35 1.49 -5.65 4.68
CA LEU A 35 2.56 -6.39 5.34
C LEU A 35 3.43 -5.49 6.24
N LEU A 36 3.74 -4.27 5.80
CA LEU A 36 4.46 -3.30 6.62
C LEU A 36 3.70 -2.97 7.91
N LEU A 37 2.40 -2.70 7.79
CA LEU A 37 1.52 -2.46 8.93
C LEU A 37 1.43 -3.69 9.85
N PHE A 38 1.24 -4.88 9.27
CA PHE A 38 1.18 -6.14 10.01
C PHE A 38 2.45 -6.40 10.82
N TYR A 39 3.63 -6.31 10.20
CA TYR A 39 4.89 -6.53 10.90
C TYR A 39 5.25 -5.39 11.86
N ALA A 40 4.72 -4.18 11.65
CA ALA A 40 4.80 -3.11 12.63
C ALA A 40 4.00 -3.44 13.91
N LEU A 41 2.87 -4.16 13.84
CA LEU A 41 2.16 -4.63 15.04
C LEU A 41 3.01 -5.58 15.90
N GLU A 42 3.77 -6.46 15.24
CA GLU A 42 4.65 -7.42 15.89
C GLU A 42 5.88 -6.76 16.53
N SER A 43 6.28 -5.58 16.04
CA SER A 43 7.45 -4.89 16.58
C SER A 43 7.19 -4.40 18.02
N PRO A 44 8.10 -4.69 18.97
CA PRO A 44 8.01 -4.15 20.33
C PRO A 44 8.28 -2.65 20.38
N LYS A 45 8.88 -2.07 19.32
CA LYS A 45 9.17 -0.64 19.22
C LYS A 45 7.95 0.19 18.84
N THR A 46 6.87 -0.45 18.39
CA THR A 46 5.65 0.24 17.97
C THR A 46 4.82 0.64 19.18
N PRO A 47 4.60 1.95 19.43
CA PRO A 47 3.80 2.41 20.57
C PRO A 47 2.36 1.92 20.49
N LEU A 48 1.71 1.76 21.65
CA LEU A 48 0.33 1.25 21.71
C LEU A 48 -0.66 2.08 20.86
N ARG A 49 -0.51 3.41 20.86
CA ARG A 49 -1.32 4.32 20.03
C ARG A 49 -1.19 4.01 18.53
N ALA A 50 0.03 3.76 18.07
CA ALA A 50 0.30 3.37 16.68
C ALA A 50 -0.32 2.00 16.37
N LYS A 51 -0.27 1.03 17.31
CA LYS A 51 -0.93 -0.28 17.12
C LYS A 51 -2.44 -0.15 16.93
N VAL A 52 -3.10 0.73 17.68
CA VAL A 52 -4.55 0.99 17.53
C VAL A 52 -4.87 1.54 16.13
N GLN A 53 -4.07 2.49 15.63
CA GLN A 53 -4.22 3.02 14.26
C GLN A 53 -4.04 1.93 13.21
N ILE A 54 -3.02 1.08 13.38
CA ILE A 54 -2.78 -0.06 12.49
C ILE A 54 -3.95 -1.04 12.50
N TYR A 55 -4.48 -1.40 13.68
CA TYR A 55 -5.67 -2.26 13.77
C TYR A 55 -6.89 -1.65 13.08
N GLY A 56 -7.09 -0.33 13.18
CA GLY A 56 -8.14 0.36 12.43
C GLY A 56 -7.96 0.24 10.92
N ALA A 57 -6.74 0.49 10.42
CA ALA A 57 -6.44 0.43 8.98
C ALA A 57 -6.50 -0.99 8.40
N LEU A 58 -5.89 -1.98 9.09
CA LEU A 58 -5.96 -3.38 8.68
C LEU A 58 -7.37 -3.95 8.87
N GLY A 59 -8.07 -3.52 9.93
CA GLY A 59 -9.47 -3.85 10.15
C GLY A 59 -10.33 -3.37 8.99
N TYR A 60 -10.16 -2.12 8.55
CA TYR A 60 -10.85 -1.55 7.37
C TYR A 60 -10.52 -2.35 6.09
N LEU A 61 -9.25 -2.72 5.89
CA LEU A 61 -8.81 -3.48 4.72
C LEU A 61 -9.40 -4.91 4.67
N ILE A 62 -9.56 -5.56 5.83
CA ILE A 62 -10.01 -6.97 5.94
C ILE A 62 -11.53 -7.07 6.12
N LEU A 63 -12.20 -6.04 6.68
CA LEU A 63 -13.64 -6.05 6.84
C LEU A 63 -14.28 -6.16 5.43
N PRO A 64 -15.10 -7.18 5.18
CA PRO A 64 -15.61 -7.45 3.86
C PRO A 64 -16.67 -6.41 3.49
N LEU A 65 -16.37 -5.34 2.74
CA LEU A 65 -17.37 -4.55 2.00
C LEU A 65 -18.60 -4.01 2.79
N ASP A 66 -18.64 -4.08 4.12
CA ASP A 66 -19.92 -4.08 4.89
C ASP A 66 -20.25 -2.74 5.58
N LEU A 67 -20.05 -1.61 4.89
CA LEU A 67 -20.68 -0.34 5.29
C LEU A 67 -21.13 0.57 4.15
N LEU A 68 -20.85 0.24 2.89
CA LEU A 68 -21.38 0.95 1.73
C LEU A 68 -21.97 -0.06 0.74
N PRO A 69 -23.19 -0.58 1.02
CA PRO A 69 -23.99 -1.15 -0.06
C PRO A 69 -24.31 -0.02 -1.05
N ASP A 70 -23.84 -0.20 -2.28
CA ASP A 70 -24.17 0.57 -3.49
C ASP A 70 -23.83 2.07 -3.51
N LEU A 71 -22.71 2.46 -4.17
CA LEU A 71 -22.83 3.58 -5.14
C LEU A 71 -21.76 3.73 -6.24
N LEU A 72 -20.49 3.30 -6.11
CA LEU A 72 -19.49 3.64 -7.14
C LEU A 72 -18.42 2.54 -7.34
N PRO A 73 -18.55 1.67 -8.37
CA PRO A 73 -17.61 0.56 -8.62
C PRO A 73 -16.17 0.99 -8.98
N ILE A 74 -15.87 2.29 -9.01
CA ILE A 74 -14.54 2.85 -9.35
C ILE A 74 -13.93 3.65 -8.17
N VAL A 75 -14.73 4.10 -7.18
CA VAL A 75 -14.28 5.06 -6.14
C VAL A 75 -13.72 4.40 -4.89
N GLY A 76 -14.14 3.17 -4.54
CA GLY A 76 -13.69 2.49 -3.31
C GLY A 76 -12.18 2.23 -3.24
N TYR A 77 -11.55 1.89 -4.37
CA TYR A 77 -10.11 1.56 -4.40
C TYR A 77 -9.18 2.73 -4.07
N VAL A 78 -9.63 3.97 -4.33
CA VAL A 78 -8.84 5.16 -3.98
C VAL A 78 -8.88 5.40 -2.48
N ASP A 79 -10.01 5.11 -1.84
CA ASP A 79 -10.20 5.30 -0.40
C ASP A 79 -9.37 4.28 0.41
N ASP A 80 -9.35 3.00 0.02
CA ASP A 80 -8.52 1.97 0.68
C ASP A 80 -7.02 2.29 0.59
N LEU A 81 -6.55 2.76 -0.57
CA LEU A 81 -5.16 3.16 -0.76
C LEU A 81 -4.81 4.43 0.02
N SER A 82 -5.76 5.36 0.14
CA SER A 82 -5.62 6.56 0.97
C SER A 82 -5.53 6.18 2.45
N ALA A 83 -6.41 5.31 2.93
CA ALA A 83 -6.42 4.82 4.31
C ALA A 83 -5.12 4.09 4.67
N LEU A 84 -4.64 3.20 3.79
CA LEU A 84 -3.35 2.54 3.96
C LEU A 84 -2.18 3.54 3.95
N GLY A 85 -2.20 4.52 3.06
CA GLY A 85 -1.19 5.58 3.00
C GLY A 85 -1.13 6.42 4.27
N LEU A 86 -2.29 6.84 4.79
CA LEU A 86 -2.42 7.59 6.04
C LEU A 86 -1.95 6.76 7.24
N ALA A 87 -2.34 5.48 7.29
CA ALA A 87 -1.89 4.58 8.34
C ALA A 87 -0.37 4.42 8.33
N LEU A 88 0.22 4.15 7.16
CA LEU A 88 1.67 4.07 6.98
C LEU A 88 2.38 5.35 7.41
N ALA A 89 1.87 6.51 7.02
CA ALA A 89 2.41 7.80 7.44
C ALA A 89 2.38 7.94 8.97
N SER A 90 1.23 7.68 9.60
CA SER A 90 1.05 7.81 11.06
C SER A 90 1.95 6.89 11.90
N VAL A 91 2.44 5.80 11.31
CA VAL A 91 3.29 4.82 11.99
C VAL A 91 4.68 4.71 11.36
N ALA A 92 5.08 5.67 10.51
CA ALA A 92 6.32 5.62 9.75
C ALA A 92 7.55 5.42 10.67
N ARG A 93 7.61 6.09 11.82
CA ARG A 93 8.68 5.90 12.84
C ARG A 93 8.79 4.49 13.38
N SER A 94 7.67 3.75 13.43
CA SER A 94 7.62 2.37 13.91
C SER A 94 8.05 1.36 12.85
N ILE A 95 8.11 1.77 11.58
CA ILE A 95 8.54 0.93 10.46
C ILE A 95 10.06 1.03 10.33
N ASP A 96 10.77 0.15 11.03
CA ASP A 96 12.23 0.03 10.95
C ASP A 96 12.68 -1.00 9.89
N ASP A 97 13.99 -1.20 9.78
CA ASP A 97 14.56 -2.10 8.77
C ASP A 97 14.17 -3.56 9.00
N ASP A 98 13.88 -3.98 10.24
CA ASP A 98 13.38 -5.33 10.53
C ASP A 98 11.96 -5.51 9.99
N VAL A 99 11.07 -4.55 10.23
CA VAL A 99 9.71 -4.53 9.68
C VAL A 99 9.76 -4.56 8.16
N LYS A 100 10.56 -3.68 7.54
CA LYS A 100 10.72 -3.64 6.08
C LYS A 100 11.22 -4.97 5.52
N ARG A 101 12.23 -5.57 6.17
CA ARG A 101 12.79 -6.86 5.76
C ARG A 101 11.76 -7.98 5.83
N LYS A 102 11.01 -8.10 6.94
CA LYS A 102 9.95 -9.12 7.09
C LYS A 102 8.86 -8.95 6.02
N ALA A 103 8.42 -7.71 5.81
CA ALA A 103 7.42 -7.39 4.79
C ALA A 103 7.92 -7.74 3.38
N LYS A 104 9.16 -7.37 3.03
CA LYS A 104 9.78 -7.69 1.73
C LYS A 104 9.95 -9.20 1.51
N ASN A 105 10.39 -9.93 2.54
CA ASN A 105 10.51 -11.38 2.46
C ASN A 105 9.16 -12.03 2.18
N LYS A 106 8.13 -11.65 2.94
CA LYS A 106 6.78 -12.21 2.77
C LYS A 106 6.15 -11.83 1.43
N LEU A 107 6.40 -10.61 0.95
CA LEU A 107 5.97 -10.15 -0.37
C LEU A 107 6.61 -10.99 -1.48
N ARG A 108 7.92 -11.21 -1.41
CA ARG A 108 8.66 -12.05 -2.35
C ARG A 108 8.10 -13.48 -2.37
N ASP A 109 7.86 -14.06 -1.20
CA ASP A 109 7.31 -15.42 -1.10
C ASP A 109 5.92 -15.53 -1.75
N PHE A 110 5.13 -14.44 -1.73
CA PHE A 110 3.76 -14.44 -2.25
C PHE A 110 3.66 -14.05 -3.73
N LEU A 111 4.47 -13.10 -4.20
CA LEU A 111 4.35 -12.50 -5.55
C LEU A 111 5.56 -12.74 -6.47
N GLY A 112 6.64 -13.33 -5.95
CA GLY A 112 7.89 -13.58 -6.65
C GLY A 112 8.88 -12.43 -6.59
N ASP A 113 10.10 -12.65 -7.10
CA ASP A 113 11.18 -11.66 -7.09
C ASP A 113 10.93 -10.46 -8.02
N ASP A 114 10.10 -10.63 -9.06
CA ASP A 114 9.90 -9.62 -10.09
C ASP A 114 9.17 -8.36 -9.57
N VAL A 115 8.45 -8.45 -8.44
CA VAL A 115 7.84 -7.27 -7.80
C VAL A 115 8.81 -6.44 -6.97
N MET A 116 9.95 -7.01 -6.54
CA MET A 116 10.83 -6.38 -5.55
C MET A 116 11.49 -5.10 -6.04
N ASN A 117 11.74 -5.00 -7.35
CA ASN A 117 12.31 -3.82 -8.00
C ASN A 117 11.24 -2.97 -8.70
N SER A 118 9.95 -3.23 -8.43
CA SER A 118 8.89 -2.44 -9.03
C SER A 118 8.85 -1.04 -8.45
N LYS A 119 8.47 -0.08 -9.30
CA LYS A 119 8.33 1.32 -8.91
C LYS A 119 7.45 1.50 -7.67
N ASP A 120 6.40 0.70 -7.52
CA ASP A 120 5.44 0.85 -6.41
C ASP A 120 6.06 0.51 -5.03
N ILE A 121 6.97 -0.47 -4.97
CA ILE A 121 7.68 -0.81 -3.73
C ILE A 121 8.70 0.28 -3.39
N ILE A 122 9.41 0.78 -4.40
CA ILE A 122 10.37 1.88 -4.25
C ILE A 122 9.65 3.15 -3.78
N ASP A 123 8.50 3.47 -4.37
CA ASP A 123 7.69 4.64 -4.04
C ASP A 123 7.17 4.55 -2.58
N ILE A 124 6.73 3.37 -2.11
CA ILE A 124 6.34 3.18 -0.70
C ILE A 124 7.54 3.40 0.23
N ASP A 125 8.70 2.82 -0.09
CA ASP A 125 9.90 2.99 0.71
C ASP A 125 10.34 4.45 0.79
N GLY A 126 10.28 5.18 -0.34
CA GLY A 126 10.56 6.61 -0.41
C GLY A 126 9.59 7.44 0.42
N GLN A 127 8.28 7.16 0.34
CA GLN A 127 7.27 7.83 1.18
C GLN A 127 7.56 7.66 2.67
N LEU A 128 7.99 6.47 3.11
CA LEU A 128 8.34 6.25 4.52
C LEU A 128 9.56 7.06 4.96
N VAL A 129 10.52 7.31 4.07
CA VAL A 129 11.68 8.17 4.36
C VAL A 129 11.23 9.63 4.48
N GLU A 130 10.49 10.13 3.49
CA GLU A 130 9.98 11.50 3.48
C GLU A 130 9.11 11.81 4.72
N GLN A 131 8.29 10.86 5.17
CA GLN A 131 7.46 11.03 6.37
C GLN A 131 8.31 11.14 7.64
N LYS A 132 9.36 10.33 7.76
CA LYS A 132 10.30 10.40 8.89
C LYS A 132 11.06 11.73 8.93
N GLU A 133 11.44 12.24 7.77
CA GLU A 133 12.12 13.54 7.65
C GLU A 133 11.19 14.69 8.07
N LYS A 134 9.96 14.74 7.55
CA LYS A 134 8.95 15.75 7.92
C LYS A 134 8.66 15.79 9.41
N GLU A 135 8.53 14.62 10.04
CA GLU A 135 8.30 14.54 11.49
C GLU A 135 9.51 15.04 12.28
N SER A 136 10.74 14.71 11.84
CA SER A 136 11.96 15.21 12.50
C SER A 136 12.11 16.73 12.42
N GLU A 137 11.74 17.34 11.28
CA GLU A 137 11.73 18.80 11.11
C GLU A 137 10.68 19.47 12.01
N SER A 138 9.50 18.84 12.18
CA SER A 138 8.43 19.35 13.05
C SER A 138 8.79 19.28 14.53
N ASP A 139 9.51 18.22 14.96
CA ASP A 139 10.01 18.06 16.32
C ASP A 139 11.04 19.16 16.64
N GLU A 140 11.92 19.50 15.68
CA GLU A 140 12.95 20.53 15.85
C GLU A 140 12.36 21.95 15.91
N GLN A 141 11.30 22.22 15.16
CA GLN A 141 10.60 23.51 15.19
C GLN A 141 9.77 23.69 16.47
N SER A 142 9.21 22.61 17.04
CA SER A 142 8.42 22.66 18.27
C SER A 142 9.27 22.78 19.54
N ALA A 143 10.57 22.49 19.45
CA ALA A 143 11.54 22.61 20.54
C ALA A 143 12.25 23.99 20.61
N LYS A 144 11.97 24.88 19.64
CA LYS A 144 12.45 26.27 19.58
C LYS A 144 11.36 27.23 20.04
#